data_AF-V4A7K2-F1
#
_entry.id   AF-V4A7K2-F1
#
_cell.length_a   1.000
_cell.length_b   1.000
_cell.length_c   1.000
_cell.angle_alpha   90.00
_cell.angle_beta   90.00
_cell.angle_gamma   90.00
#
_symmetry.space_group_name_H-M   'P 1'
#
loop_
_entity.id
_entity.type
_entity.pdbx_description
1 polymer ?
#
loop_
_entity_poly.entity_id
_entity_poly.type
_entity_poly.pdbx_seq_one_letter_code
_entity_poly.pdbx_strand_id
1 'polypeptide(L)'
;MDCEEIVSDVLKLLDILVTPVKQANTGSSSQNLVESLKGNLHKFEDFVEKNAEFKDVWIQNVLTSSVKEDNVSWKFTSYCLKLLDILQENLKKASEKFSSVEIKKSLTPNQAPPLSPDTLSFEQQKHILTSLQFIICLGVCPHLPDGVGIPLSKRSGFSNLLSDLNSESKSDKHLQDAHLKLLICAKVFMTCLDIPSLAVLLLSRHLNDLLALLLQLNHLHKVKVDSLEITGSNKNTITSNTLQKQESESSHTNVLLSSRTKGFCETALKRLLGTVKPSMLVRELIVLQGGPKSKKPGLLPPAPVWLRQDCASFLSDILKKPHGVLHIIHGVVGNEASVPVSQTSLTDWRKCEAAAKIIAHCPRNFTSVDEYYQLIAPQILRLLEDGDNEKMKLYLRVCCSIIKEMYIQNESLTDQYIITPIMNPLLHCLDSN
;
A
#
# COMPACT_ATOMS: atom_id res chain seq x y z
N MET A 1 30.01 0.28 17.30
CA MET A 1 28.95 -0.57 17.88
C MET A 1 28.70 -1.74 16.96
N ASP A 2 28.33 -2.88 17.54
CA ASP A 2 27.89 -4.02 16.76
C ASP A 2 26.50 -3.75 16.14
N CYS A 3 26.21 -4.30 14.96
CA CYS A 3 24.93 -4.06 14.29
C CYS A 3 23.76 -4.63 15.11
N GLU A 4 23.97 -5.75 15.81
CA GLU A 4 22.96 -6.37 16.66
C GLU A 4 22.65 -5.53 17.91
N GLU A 5 23.67 -4.91 18.49
CA GLU A 5 23.54 -3.97 19.61
C GLU A 5 22.72 -2.74 19.19
N ILE A 6 23.02 -2.16 18.02
CA ILE A 6 22.26 -1.04 17.46
C ILE A 6 20.80 -1.44 17.21
N VAL A 7 20.52 -2.64 16.67
CA VAL A 7 19.15 -3.12 16.47
C VAL A 7 18.40 -3.18 17.80
N SER A 8 19.00 -3.76 18.84
CA SER A 8 18.42 -3.79 20.18
C SER A 8 18.11 -2.38 20.70
N ASP A 9 19.05 -1.45 20.55
CA ASP A 9 18.91 -0.10 21.07
C ASP A 9 17.84 0.71 20.33
N VAL A 10 17.75 0.57 19.01
CA VAL A 10 16.68 1.19 18.22
C VAL A 10 15.30 0.64 18.61
N LEU A 11 15.19 -0.65 18.92
CA LEU A 11 13.93 -1.25 19.37
C LEU A 11 13.51 -0.74 20.76
N LYS A 12 14.46 -0.50 21.67
CA LYS A 12 14.19 0.17 22.96
C LYS A 12 13.75 1.63 22.76
N LEU A 13 14.41 2.35 21.87
CA LEU A 13 14.06 3.72 21.52
C LEU A 13 12.65 3.82 20.90
N LEU A 14 12.28 2.86 20.04
CA LEU A 14 10.94 2.76 19.48
C LEU A 14 9.90 2.52 20.58
N ASP A 15 10.14 1.59 21.51
CA ASP A 15 9.25 1.36 22.65
C ASP A 15 9.03 2.65 23.46
N ILE A 16 10.10 3.35 23.83
CA ILE A 16 10.01 4.59 24.61
C ILE A 16 9.16 5.64 23.91
N LEU A 17 9.31 5.79 22.59
CA LEU A 17 8.59 6.77 21.78
C LEU A 17 7.10 6.43 21.63
N VAL A 18 6.76 5.16 21.41
CA VAL A 18 5.36 4.76 21.14
C VAL A 18 4.55 4.46 22.40
N THR A 19 5.21 4.19 23.53
CA THR A 19 4.54 3.88 24.79
C THR A 19 4.02 5.17 25.46
N PRO A 20 2.69 5.31 25.65
CA PRO A 20 2.08 6.53 26.15
C PRO A 20 2.52 6.85 27.58
N VAL A 21 2.81 8.13 27.84
CA VAL A 21 2.99 8.62 29.22
C VAL A 21 1.64 8.51 29.95
N LYS A 22 1.63 7.85 31.13
CA LYS A 22 0.44 7.77 31.97
C LYS A 22 0.07 9.18 32.47
N GLN A 23 -0.94 9.80 31.88
CA GLN A 23 -1.48 11.07 32.31
C GLN A 23 -2.74 10.86 33.17
N ALA A 24 -2.91 11.69 34.20
CA ALA A 24 -4.17 11.77 34.95
C ALA A 24 -5.22 12.45 34.06
N ASN A 25 -6.37 11.80 33.83
CA ASN A 25 -7.44 12.30 32.97
C ASN A 25 -8.02 13.63 33.50
N THR A 26 -7.61 14.78 32.95
CA THR A 26 -8.19 16.09 33.33
C THR A 26 -8.47 17.06 32.16
N GLY A 27 -8.31 16.66 30.89
CA GLY A 27 -8.49 17.55 29.73
C GLY A 27 -9.52 17.07 28.67
N SER A 28 -9.85 17.97 27.74
CA SER A 28 -10.65 17.65 26.53
C SER A 28 -9.92 16.65 25.63
N SER A 29 -10.65 15.76 24.95
CA SER A 29 -10.05 14.61 24.24
C SER A 29 -8.99 14.99 23.20
N SER A 30 -9.10 16.14 22.50
CA SER A 30 -8.11 16.59 21.50
C SER A 30 -6.81 17.06 22.14
N GLN A 31 -6.90 17.86 23.21
CA GLN A 31 -5.73 18.38 23.94
C GLN A 31 -4.92 17.23 24.55
N ASN A 32 -5.60 16.20 25.05
CA ASN A 32 -4.97 15.01 25.61
C ASN A 32 -4.09 14.25 24.59
N LEU A 33 -4.44 14.21 23.30
CA LEU A 33 -3.61 13.51 22.30
C LEU A 33 -2.33 14.29 21.99
N VAL A 34 -2.43 15.61 21.78
CA VAL A 34 -1.27 16.46 21.49
C VAL A 34 -0.30 16.46 22.68
N GLU A 35 -0.84 16.58 23.88
CA GLU A 35 -0.06 16.54 25.12
C GLU A 35 0.58 15.17 25.34
N SER A 36 -0.11 14.08 24.99
CA SER A 36 0.46 12.73 25.02
C SER A 36 1.62 12.57 24.02
N LEU A 37 1.47 13.03 22.78
CA LEU A 37 2.55 13.00 21.78
C LEU A 37 3.75 13.86 22.22
N LYS A 38 3.51 15.07 22.76
CA LYS A 38 4.56 15.92 23.33
C LYS A 38 5.24 15.25 24.53
N GLY A 39 4.48 14.62 25.42
CA GLY A 39 5.01 13.89 26.57
C GLY A 39 5.90 12.72 26.15
N ASN A 40 5.49 11.96 25.12
CA ASN A 40 6.29 10.89 24.56
C ASN A 40 7.58 11.41 23.92
N LEU A 41 7.52 12.50 23.15
CA LEU A 41 8.71 13.15 22.58
C LEU A 41 9.68 13.62 23.66
N HIS A 42 9.18 14.30 24.69
CA HIS A 42 10.03 14.76 25.80
C HIS A 42 10.68 13.59 26.54
N LYS A 43 9.91 12.52 26.83
CA LYS A 43 10.44 11.31 27.46
C LYS A 43 11.54 10.67 26.60
N PHE A 44 11.35 10.66 25.28
CA PHE A 44 12.35 10.15 24.34
C PHE A 44 13.61 11.02 24.32
N GLU A 45 13.46 12.34 24.16
CA GLU A 45 14.57 13.29 24.13
C GLU A 45 15.37 13.25 25.44
N ASP A 46 14.70 13.28 26.59
CA ASP A 46 15.32 13.13 27.91
C ASP A 46 16.11 11.83 28.04
N PHE A 47 15.58 10.72 27.51
CA PHE A 47 16.23 9.43 27.58
C PHE A 47 17.50 9.40 26.72
N VAL A 48 17.43 9.92 25.50
CA VAL A 48 18.59 10.04 24.61
C VAL A 48 19.63 10.99 25.21
N GLU A 49 19.20 12.08 25.86
CA GLU A 49 20.11 13.02 26.50
C GLU A 49 20.89 12.43 27.67
N LYS A 50 20.23 11.61 28.49
CA LYS A 50 20.80 10.97 29.69
C LYS A 50 21.71 9.77 29.36
N ASN A 51 21.50 9.12 28.21
CA ASN A 51 22.23 7.90 27.85
C ASN A 51 23.08 8.13 26.59
N ALA A 52 24.37 8.38 26.77
CA ALA A 52 25.28 8.74 25.68
C ALA A 52 25.36 7.68 24.56
N GLU A 53 25.21 6.40 24.89
CA GLU A 53 25.20 5.28 23.93
C GLU A 53 24.12 5.42 22.84
N PHE A 54 22.95 5.98 23.18
CA PHE A 54 21.85 6.17 22.23
C PHE A 54 22.02 7.44 21.39
N LYS A 55 22.85 8.41 21.81
CA LYS A 55 23.10 9.63 21.03
C LYS A 55 23.78 9.31 19.70
N ASP A 56 24.77 8.43 19.74
CA ASP A 56 25.51 8.04 18.55
C ASP A 56 24.61 7.35 17.53
N VAL A 57 23.71 6.47 17.99
CA VAL A 57 22.69 5.83 17.15
C VAL A 57 21.70 6.85 16.60
N TRP A 58 21.21 7.76 17.45
CA TRP A 58 20.24 8.77 17.05
C TRP A 58 20.78 9.79 16.04
N ILE A 59 22.06 10.16 16.08
CA ILE A 59 22.60 11.20 15.18
C ILE A 59 22.82 10.69 13.74
N GLN A 60 22.88 9.38 13.51
CA GLN A 60 23.40 8.77 12.27
C GLN A 60 22.58 8.93 10.98
N ASN A 61 21.42 9.61 10.96
CA ASN A 61 20.54 9.57 9.77
C ASN A 61 20.26 10.95 9.12
N VAL A 62 20.43 10.98 7.79
CA VAL A 62 20.30 12.14 6.89
C VAL A 62 18.93 12.19 6.20
N LEU A 63 18.19 11.07 6.10
CA LEU A 63 17.02 10.99 5.20
C LEU A 63 15.84 11.87 5.65
N THR A 64 15.68 12.09 6.95
CA THR A 64 14.54 12.83 7.54
C THR A 64 14.83 14.31 7.80
N SER A 65 16.07 14.78 7.62
CA SER A 65 16.46 16.17 7.93
C SER A 65 16.05 17.19 6.88
N SER A 66 15.47 16.75 5.75
CA SER A 66 15.15 17.60 4.61
C SER A 66 13.86 18.41 4.76
N VAL A 67 13.01 18.11 5.75
CA VAL A 67 11.73 18.80 5.97
C VAL A 67 11.70 19.40 7.37
N LYS A 68 11.25 20.65 7.49
CA LYS A 68 11.15 21.33 8.78
C LYS A 68 10.13 20.61 9.68
N GLU A 69 10.45 20.51 10.96
CA GLU A 69 9.57 19.95 11.98
C GLU A 69 8.54 21.01 12.40
N ASP A 70 7.62 21.32 11.47
CA ASP A 70 6.69 22.45 11.58
C ASP A 70 5.67 22.26 12.71
N ASN A 71 5.28 21.01 12.97
CA ASN A 71 4.30 20.66 13.98
C ASN A 71 4.64 19.36 14.70
N VAL A 72 3.98 19.15 15.84
CA VAL A 72 4.21 17.99 16.73
C VAL A 72 3.94 16.67 16.00
N SER A 73 2.92 16.64 15.14
CA SER A 73 2.55 15.46 14.35
C SER A 73 3.69 15.01 13.43
N TRP A 74 4.26 15.95 12.68
CA TRP A 74 5.37 15.66 11.78
C TRP A 74 6.67 15.37 12.54
N LYS A 75 6.95 16.07 13.64
CA LYS A 75 8.09 15.76 14.51
C LYS A 75 8.02 14.34 15.08
N PHE A 76 6.85 13.92 15.55
CA PHE A 76 6.66 12.55 16.02
C PHE A 76 6.83 11.53 14.88
N THR A 77 6.30 11.85 13.71
CA THR A 77 6.43 11.04 12.49
C THR A 77 7.88 10.92 12.05
N SER A 78 8.65 12.02 12.04
CA SER A 78 10.06 12.04 11.64
C SER A 78 10.91 11.18 12.56
N TYR A 79 10.61 11.15 13.86
CA TYR A 79 11.29 10.30 14.84
C TYR A 79 11.01 8.82 14.57
N CYS A 80 9.75 8.46 14.33
CA CYS A 80 9.38 7.10 13.95
C CYS A 80 10.06 6.65 12.65
N LEU A 81 10.02 7.49 11.60
CA LEU A 81 10.66 7.21 10.31
C LEU A 81 12.16 7.00 10.45
N LYS A 82 12.83 7.87 11.23
CA LYS A 82 14.26 7.81 11.46
C LYS A 82 14.67 6.53 12.19
N LEU A 83 13.94 6.14 13.23
CA LEU A 83 14.19 4.90 13.94
C LEU A 83 13.95 3.68 13.05
N LEU A 84 12.89 3.65 12.24
CA LEU A 84 12.65 2.55 11.30
C LEU A 84 13.73 2.43 10.23
N ASP A 85 14.24 3.55 9.72
CA ASP A 85 15.30 3.54 8.71
C ASP A 85 16.63 3.06 9.31
N ILE A 86 16.99 3.48 10.53
CA ILE A 86 18.16 2.96 11.24
C ILE A 86 17.99 1.46 11.55
N LEU A 87 16.80 1.04 11.98
CA LEU A 87 16.49 -0.37 12.25
C LEU A 87 16.70 -1.22 10.99
N GLN A 88 16.12 -0.79 9.88
CA GLN A 88 16.20 -1.46 8.59
C GLN A 88 17.65 -1.61 8.12
N GLU A 89 18.45 -0.55 8.19
CA GLU A 89 19.83 -0.57 7.72
C GLU A 89 20.69 -1.54 8.54
N ASN A 90 20.49 -1.56 9.86
CA ASN A 90 21.25 -2.42 10.76
C ASN A 90 20.78 -3.88 10.72
N LEU A 91 19.48 -4.14 10.55
CA LEU A 91 18.97 -5.49 10.28
C LEU A 91 19.53 -6.04 8.97
N LYS A 92 19.64 -5.21 7.94
CA LYS A 92 20.27 -5.59 6.66
C LYS A 92 21.72 -6.01 6.85
N LYS A 93 22.53 -5.15 7.48
CA LYS A 93 23.95 -5.41 7.77
C LYS A 93 24.14 -6.65 8.64
N ALA A 94 23.30 -6.83 9.66
CA ALA A 94 23.33 -8.02 10.52
C ALA A 94 23.00 -9.30 9.72
N SER A 95 21.97 -9.27 8.88
CA SER A 95 21.55 -10.40 8.04
C SER A 95 22.59 -10.79 6.99
N GLU A 96 23.27 -9.80 6.39
CA GLU A 96 24.38 -10.03 5.44
C GLU A 96 25.60 -10.67 6.13
N LYS A 97 25.96 -10.18 7.33
CA LYS A 97 27.01 -10.78 8.18
C LYS A 97 26.65 -12.21 8.59
N PHE A 98 25.40 -12.45 9.01
CA PHE A 98 24.92 -13.76 9.41
C PHE A 98 25.01 -14.77 8.27
N SER A 99 24.50 -14.41 7.09
CA SER A 99 24.52 -15.27 5.89
C SER A 99 25.94 -15.67 5.48
N SER A 100 26.89 -14.73 5.56
CA SER A 100 28.29 -14.98 5.20
C SER A 100 29.06 -15.81 6.22
N VAL A 101 28.61 -15.85 7.48
CA VAL A 101 29.15 -16.74 8.53
C VAL A 101 28.52 -18.14 8.45
N GLU A 102 27.22 -18.26 8.19
CA GLU A 102 26.54 -19.56 8.08
C GLU A 102 27.02 -20.40 6.90
N ILE A 103 27.26 -19.78 5.73
CA ILE A 103 27.82 -20.50 4.56
C ILE A 103 29.15 -21.20 4.90
N LYS A 104 29.87 -20.71 5.91
CA LYS A 104 31.18 -21.24 6.33
C LYS A 104 31.11 -22.27 7.47
N LYS A 105 29.97 -22.44 8.14
CA LYS A 105 29.84 -23.36 9.29
C LYS A 105 29.14 -24.66 8.90
N SER A 106 29.87 -25.77 9.00
CA SER A 106 29.27 -27.12 9.01
C SER A 106 28.54 -27.31 10.35
N LEU A 107 27.21 -27.42 10.30
CA LEU A 107 26.38 -27.72 11.48
C LEU A 107 26.52 -29.21 11.84
N THR A 108 26.65 -29.49 13.14
CA THR A 108 26.57 -30.87 13.65
C THR A 108 25.10 -31.31 13.76
N PRO A 109 24.77 -32.61 13.62
CA PRO A 109 23.38 -33.09 13.56
C PRO A 109 22.48 -32.72 14.76
N ASN A 110 23.08 -32.41 15.91
CA ASN A 110 22.37 -32.12 17.17
C ASN A 110 22.29 -30.61 17.50
N GLN A 111 22.79 -29.72 16.63
CA GLN A 111 22.73 -28.28 16.85
C GLN A 111 21.60 -27.66 16.02
N ALA A 112 20.67 -27.01 16.70
CA ALA A 112 19.66 -26.19 16.03
C ALA A 112 20.36 -25.03 15.31
N PRO A 113 19.92 -24.66 14.09
CA PRO A 113 20.42 -23.48 13.41
C PRO A 113 20.24 -22.24 14.28
N PRO A 114 21.25 -21.33 14.32
CA PRO A 114 21.09 -20.08 15.03
C PRO A 114 19.94 -19.25 14.42
N LEU A 115 19.28 -18.45 15.24
CA LEU A 115 18.21 -17.58 14.77
C LEU A 115 18.80 -16.47 13.90
N SER A 116 18.13 -16.19 12.78
CA SER A 116 18.46 -15.03 11.96
C SER A 116 18.31 -13.75 12.80
N PRO A 117 19.19 -12.75 12.65
CA PRO A 117 19.05 -11.45 13.30
C PRO A 117 17.75 -10.72 12.91
N ASP A 118 17.09 -11.15 11.84
CA ASP A 118 15.77 -10.67 11.41
C ASP A 118 14.59 -11.29 12.21
N THR A 119 14.88 -12.11 13.22
CA THR A 119 13.84 -12.76 14.05
C THR A 119 13.38 -11.81 15.15
N LEU A 120 12.27 -11.11 14.91
CA LEU A 120 11.67 -10.18 15.86
C LEU A 120 10.72 -10.88 16.84
N SER A 121 10.85 -10.58 18.13
CA SER A 121 9.89 -11.02 19.16
C SER A 121 8.51 -10.37 18.99
N PHE A 122 7.47 -10.96 19.59
CA PHE A 122 6.11 -10.41 19.53
C PHE A 122 5.99 -8.97 20.05
N GLU A 123 6.75 -8.64 21.10
CA GLU A 123 6.75 -7.29 21.68
C GLU A 123 7.43 -6.28 20.74
N GLN A 124 8.57 -6.64 20.15
CA GLN A 124 9.24 -5.81 19.15
C GLN A 124 8.35 -5.58 17.91
N GLN A 125 7.69 -6.63 17.41
CA GLN A 125 6.74 -6.51 16.31
C GLN A 125 5.59 -5.55 16.66
N LYS A 126 5.08 -5.57 17.89
CA LYS A 126 4.03 -4.66 18.36
C LYS A 126 4.51 -3.20 18.37
N HIS A 127 5.73 -2.92 18.81
CA HIS A 127 6.28 -1.56 18.81
C HIS A 127 6.47 -1.04 17.39
N ILE A 128 6.98 -1.87 16.48
CA ILE A 128 7.13 -1.55 15.06
C ILE A 128 5.77 -1.29 14.41
N LEU A 129 4.77 -2.16 14.63
CA LEU A 129 3.42 -1.97 14.11
C LEU A 129 2.77 -0.69 14.62
N THR A 130 3.00 -0.34 15.88
CA THR A 130 2.50 0.90 16.48
C THR A 130 3.18 2.13 15.86
N SER A 131 4.50 2.06 15.64
CA SER A 131 5.26 3.10 14.94
C SER A 131 4.78 3.29 13.50
N LEU A 132 4.57 2.20 12.75
CA LEU A 132 3.98 2.22 11.41
C LEU A 132 2.60 2.86 11.42
N GLN A 133 1.75 2.51 12.39
CA GLN A 133 0.41 3.09 12.55
C GLN A 133 0.49 4.61 12.78
N PHE A 134 1.43 5.10 13.59
CA PHE A 134 1.65 6.53 13.78
C PHE A 134 2.10 7.21 12.49
N ILE A 135 3.05 6.62 11.76
CA ILE A 135 3.51 7.17 10.47
C ILE A 135 2.34 7.25 9.48
N ILE A 136 1.49 6.23 9.41
CA ILE A 136 0.29 6.28 8.55
C ILE A 136 -0.67 7.37 9.00
N CYS A 137 -1.03 7.41 10.28
CA CYS A 137 -2.06 8.31 10.80
C CYS A 137 -1.63 9.79 10.83
N LEU A 138 -0.36 10.07 11.11
CA LEU A 138 0.18 11.42 11.30
C LEU A 138 0.96 11.92 10.07
N GLY A 139 1.59 11.01 9.32
CA GLY A 139 2.51 11.35 8.22
C GLY A 139 2.02 11.04 6.81
N VAL A 140 1.01 10.18 6.66
CA VAL A 140 0.48 9.80 5.33
C VAL A 140 -0.95 10.29 5.16
N CYS A 141 -1.88 9.81 5.98
CA CYS A 141 -3.30 10.12 5.86
C CYS A 141 -3.63 11.63 5.81
N PRO A 142 -3.02 12.50 6.64
CA PRO A 142 -3.32 13.94 6.62
C PRO A 142 -2.89 14.65 5.32
N HIS A 143 -1.99 14.03 4.56
CA HIS A 143 -1.44 14.58 3.32
C HIS A 143 -2.04 13.93 2.06
N LEU A 144 -2.93 12.95 2.22
CA LEU A 144 -3.69 12.38 1.11
C LEU A 144 -4.98 13.18 0.88
N PRO A 145 -5.37 13.42 -0.38
CA PRO A 145 -6.63 14.10 -0.68
C PRO A 145 -7.83 13.18 -0.39
N ASP A 146 -9.00 13.79 -0.21
CA ASP A 146 -10.24 13.05 0.07
C ASP A 146 -10.54 11.99 -1.00
N GLY A 147 -10.87 10.78 -0.54
CA GLY A 147 -11.14 9.64 -1.40
C GLY A 147 -9.90 8.87 -1.88
N VAL A 148 -8.68 9.30 -1.51
CA VAL A 148 -7.45 8.52 -1.74
C VAL A 148 -7.05 7.78 -0.47
N GLY A 149 -7.09 6.45 -0.50
CA GLY A 149 -6.88 5.60 0.68
C GLY A 149 -8.10 5.55 1.61
N ILE A 150 -7.97 4.83 2.72
CA ILE A 150 -9.05 4.72 3.72
C ILE A 150 -8.97 5.93 4.66
N PRO A 151 -10.05 6.72 4.81
CA PRO A 151 -10.06 7.88 5.70
C PRO A 151 -9.75 7.53 7.16
N LEU A 152 -9.14 8.47 7.86
CA LEU A 152 -8.74 8.30 9.27
C LEU A 152 -9.95 8.02 10.19
N SER A 153 -11.12 8.55 9.87
CA SER A 153 -12.40 8.31 10.57
C SER A 153 -12.89 6.86 10.51
N LYS A 154 -12.38 6.08 9.56
CA LYS A 154 -12.65 4.64 9.45
C LYS A 154 -11.59 3.78 10.14
N ARG A 155 -10.46 4.38 10.51
CA ARG A 155 -9.30 3.70 11.11
C ARG A 155 -9.22 3.91 12.62
N SER A 156 -9.67 5.08 13.09
CA SER A 156 -9.52 5.50 14.47
C SER A 156 -10.72 6.32 14.93
N GLY A 157 -11.17 6.09 16.17
CA GLY A 157 -12.14 6.94 16.84
C GLY A 157 -11.62 8.34 17.16
N PHE A 158 -10.32 8.58 16.98
CA PHE A 158 -9.65 9.87 17.22
C PHE A 158 -9.53 10.74 15.97
N SER A 159 -10.21 10.41 14.87
CA SER A 159 -10.05 11.10 13.59
C SER A 159 -10.31 12.60 13.66
N ASN A 160 -11.31 13.01 14.44
CA ASN A 160 -11.68 14.42 14.58
C ASN A 160 -10.58 15.21 15.31
N LEU A 161 -9.89 14.56 16.25
CA LEU A 161 -8.76 15.18 16.97
C LEU A 161 -7.55 15.37 16.05
N LEU A 162 -7.35 14.41 15.15
CA LEU A 162 -6.26 14.40 14.18
C LEU A 162 -6.51 15.39 13.03
N SER A 163 -7.76 15.70 12.67
CA SER A 163 -8.07 16.78 11.73
C SER A 163 -7.75 18.16 12.31
N ASP A 164 -8.03 18.38 13.60
CA ASP A 164 -7.73 19.65 14.29
C ASP A 164 -6.21 19.87 14.41
N LEU A 165 -5.44 18.80 14.60
CA LEU A 165 -3.98 18.83 14.64
C LEU A 165 -3.32 19.26 13.31
N ASN A 166 -4.02 19.06 12.20
CA ASN A 166 -3.49 19.30 10.86
C ASN A 166 -4.21 20.47 10.15
N SER A 167 -5.04 21.24 10.86
CA SER A 167 -5.73 22.42 10.33
C SER A 167 -4.78 23.61 10.20
N GLU A 168 -3.73 23.47 9.41
CA GLU A 168 -2.90 24.59 8.97
C GLU A 168 -3.40 25.10 7.62
N SER A 169 -3.26 26.41 7.40
CA SER A 169 -3.82 27.10 6.23
C SER A 169 -3.20 26.60 4.91
N LYS A 170 -4.07 26.23 3.96
CA LYS A 170 -3.70 25.72 2.63
C LYS A 170 -3.06 26.84 1.78
N SER A 171 -1.74 27.01 1.90
CA SER A 171 -0.93 27.79 0.96
C SER A 171 -0.19 26.86 -0.01
N ASP A 172 0.25 27.37 -1.17
CA ASP A 172 0.98 26.58 -2.17
C ASP A 172 2.31 25.99 -1.66
N LYS A 173 2.97 26.66 -0.69
CA LYS A 173 4.15 26.12 0.00
C LYS A 173 3.79 24.87 0.81
N HIS A 174 2.63 24.88 1.47
CA HIS A 174 2.13 23.77 2.28
C HIS A 174 1.88 22.50 1.46
N LEU A 175 1.45 22.66 0.20
CA LEU A 175 1.24 21.54 -0.71
C LEU A 175 2.55 20.88 -1.15
N GLN A 176 3.61 21.68 -1.38
CA GLN A 176 4.94 21.14 -1.69
C GLN A 176 5.54 20.38 -0.50
N ASP A 177 5.39 20.93 0.71
CA ASP A 177 5.84 20.28 1.94
C ASP A 177 5.08 18.97 2.18
N ALA A 178 3.76 18.93 1.96
CA ALA A 178 2.98 17.70 2.04
C ALA A 178 3.50 16.62 1.08
N HIS A 179 3.84 16.97 -0.16
CA HIS A 179 4.41 16.01 -1.12
C HIS A 179 5.78 15.48 -0.69
N LEU A 180 6.64 16.35 -0.14
CA LEU A 180 7.94 15.93 0.39
C LEU A 180 7.77 14.99 1.59
N LYS A 181 6.83 15.30 2.49
CA LYS A 181 6.46 14.45 3.64
C LYS A 181 6.03 13.05 3.16
N LEU A 182 5.12 12.98 2.19
CA LEU A 182 4.70 11.72 1.55
C LEU A 182 5.88 10.96 0.91
N LEU A 183 6.77 11.66 0.21
CA LEU A 183 7.93 11.04 -0.44
C LEU A 183 8.90 10.43 0.57
N ILE A 184 9.16 11.08 1.70
CA ILE A 184 10.02 10.54 2.76
C ILE A 184 9.40 9.28 3.34
N CYS A 185 8.10 9.30 3.67
CA CYS A 185 7.37 8.12 4.11
C CYS A 185 7.50 6.97 3.10
N ALA A 186 7.32 7.25 1.80
CA ALA A 186 7.43 6.25 0.75
C ALA A 186 8.85 5.66 0.67
N LYS A 187 9.90 6.47 0.79
CA LYS A 187 11.28 5.98 0.76
C LYS A 187 11.56 5.01 1.90
N VAL A 188 11.24 5.39 3.14
CA VAL A 188 11.47 4.53 4.31
C VAL A 188 10.63 3.25 4.24
N PHE A 189 9.38 3.32 3.78
CA PHE A 189 8.58 2.12 3.57
C PHE A 189 9.18 1.20 2.51
N MET A 190 9.68 1.74 1.41
CA MET A 190 10.33 0.93 0.37
C MET A 190 11.65 0.32 0.82
N THR A 191 12.43 0.97 1.70
CA THR A 191 13.63 0.35 2.30
C THR A 191 13.23 -0.74 3.29
N CYS A 192 12.16 -0.56 4.06
CA CYS A 192 11.63 -1.60 4.96
C CYS A 192 11.21 -2.87 4.20
N LEU A 193 10.72 -2.75 2.95
CA LEU A 193 10.39 -3.91 2.11
C LEU A 193 11.60 -4.75 1.70
N ASP A 194 12.84 -4.28 1.89
CA ASP A 194 14.05 -5.07 1.66
C ASP A 194 14.28 -6.11 2.77
N ILE A 195 13.64 -5.95 3.93
CA ILE A 195 13.81 -6.82 5.11
C ILE A 195 12.55 -7.66 5.29
N PRO A 196 12.64 -9.01 5.23
CA PRO A 196 11.47 -9.89 5.29
C PRO A 196 10.56 -9.66 6.52
N SER A 197 11.12 -9.53 7.72
CA SER A 197 10.32 -9.32 8.93
C SER A 197 9.52 -8.01 8.87
N LEU A 198 10.16 -6.91 8.47
CA LEU A 198 9.53 -5.60 8.35
C LEU A 198 8.53 -5.57 7.19
N ALA A 199 8.85 -6.23 6.07
CA ALA A 199 7.96 -6.34 4.91
C ALA A 199 6.64 -7.02 5.28
N VAL A 200 6.68 -8.11 6.05
CA VAL A 200 5.46 -8.81 6.50
C VAL A 200 4.62 -7.91 7.40
N LEU A 201 5.22 -7.18 8.33
CA LEU A 201 4.50 -6.25 9.21
C LEU A 201 3.85 -5.11 8.41
N LEU A 202 4.58 -4.52 7.46
CA LEU A 202 4.08 -3.42 6.63
C LEU A 202 2.97 -3.89 5.67
N LEU A 203 3.20 -4.97 4.93
CA LEU A 203 2.27 -5.44 3.89
C LEU A 203 0.99 -6.06 4.47
N SER A 204 1.06 -6.67 5.66
CA SER A 204 -0.12 -7.30 6.28
C SER A 204 -1.16 -6.30 6.79
N ARG A 205 -0.75 -5.07 7.14
CA ARG A 205 -1.63 -4.04 7.74
C ARG A 205 -1.76 -2.76 6.93
N HIS A 206 -0.73 -2.40 6.17
CA HIS A 206 -0.60 -1.06 5.55
C HIS A 206 -0.35 -1.12 4.03
N LEU A 207 -0.60 -2.26 3.38
CA LEU A 207 -0.50 -2.36 1.92
C LEU A 207 -1.41 -1.34 1.21
N ASN A 208 -2.65 -1.16 1.70
CA ASN A 208 -3.58 -0.18 1.15
C ASN A 208 -3.01 1.25 1.18
N ASP A 209 -2.42 1.62 2.33
CA ASP A 209 -1.82 2.92 2.54
C ASP A 209 -0.64 3.15 1.64
N LEU A 210 0.24 2.15 1.51
CA LEU A 210 1.41 2.23 0.66
C LEU A 210 1.03 2.36 -0.82
N LEU A 211 -0.01 1.63 -1.27
CA LEU A 211 -0.56 1.78 -2.60
C LEU A 211 -1.14 3.18 -2.82
N ALA A 212 -1.98 3.67 -1.91
CA ALA A 212 -2.55 5.02 -1.98
C ALA A 212 -1.45 6.09 -2.05
N LEU A 213 -0.43 5.96 -1.20
CA LEU A 213 0.73 6.83 -1.13
C LEU A 213 1.49 6.87 -2.47
N LEU A 214 1.87 5.71 -3.00
CA LEU A 214 2.64 5.63 -4.24
C LEU A 214 1.80 6.06 -5.45
N LEU A 215 0.52 5.72 -5.50
CA LEU A 215 -0.38 6.14 -6.58
C LEU A 215 -0.57 7.66 -6.57
N GLN A 216 -0.77 8.27 -5.39
CA GLN A 216 -0.85 9.72 -5.25
C GLN A 216 0.44 10.39 -5.73
N LEU A 217 1.61 9.90 -5.31
CA LEU A 217 2.90 10.44 -5.75
C LEU A 217 3.10 10.32 -7.26
N ASN A 218 2.73 9.18 -7.87
CA ASN A 218 2.83 8.99 -9.31
C ASN A 218 1.86 9.91 -10.08
N HIS A 219 0.63 10.08 -9.60
CA HIS A 219 -0.36 10.97 -10.22
C HIS A 219 0.08 12.44 -10.20
N LEU A 220 0.62 12.91 -9.07
CA LEU A 220 1.12 14.29 -8.94
C LEU A 220 2.22 14.62 -9.97
N HIS A 221 3.08 13.65 -10.31
CA HIS A 221 4.07 13.84 -11.36
C HIS A 221 3.45 13.90 -12.75
N LYS A 222 2.43 13.08 -13.06
CA LYS A 222 1.71 13.13 -14.35
C LYS A 222 1.11 14.53 -14.59
N VAL A 223 0.39 15.07 -13.60
CA VAL A 223 -0.26 16.39 -13.69
C VAL A 223 0.75 17.53 -13.90
N LYS A 224 1.91 17.50 -13.22
CA LYS A 224 2.94 18.54 -13.39
C LYS A 224 3.56 18.53 -14.79
N VAL A 225 3.74 17.36 -15.39
CA VAL A 225 4.29 17.25 -16.76
C VAL A 225 3.32 17.85 -17.77
N ASP A 226 2.04 17.50 -17.70
CA ASP A 226 1.01 18.02 -18.61
C ASP A 226 0.93 19.56 -18.53
N SER A 227 1.04 20.13 -17.32
CA SER A 227 1.02 21.59 -17.15
C SER A 227 2.25 22.32 -17.74
N LEU A 228 3.42 21.67 -17.78
CA LEU A 228 4.65 22.25 -18.35
C LEU A 228 4.66 22.14 -19.88
N GLU A 229 4.09 21.06 -20.45
CA GLU A 229 3.97 20.87 -21.90
C GLU A 229 2.97 21.82 -22.55
N ILE A 230 1.89 22.19 -21.84
CA ILE A 230 0.89 23.16 -22.34
C ILE A 230 1.48 24.58 -22.48
N THR A 231 2.51 24.93 -21.71
CA THR A 231 3.18 26.25 -21.82
C THR A 231 4.29 26.32 -22.86
N GLY A 232 4.64 25.19 -23.50
CA GLY A 232 5.76 25.09 -24.44
C GLY A 232 5.44 25.43 -25.90
N SER A 233 4.20 25.76 -26.24
CA SER A 233 3.77 25.95 -27.63
C SER A 233 3.10 27.31 -27.86
N ASN A 234 3.87 28.40 -27.75
CA ASN A 234 3.59 29.62 -28.52
C ASN A 234 4.89 30.34 -28.87
N LYS A 235 5.36 30.10 -30.11
CA LYS A 235 6.34 30.95 -30.79
C LYS A 235 5.63 32.25 -31.17
N ASN A 236 6.10 33.40 -30.68
CA ASN A 236 6.48 34.58 -31.48
C ASN A 236 6.64 35.87 -30.63
N THR A 237 7.89 36.36 -30.62
CA THR A 237 8.28 37.74 -31.01
C THR A 237 8.12 38.93 -30.04
N ILE A 238 9.27 39.35 -29.45
CA ILE A 238 9.75 40.75 -29.21
C ILE A 238 9.03 41.54 -28.08
N THR A 239 9.64 42.22 -27.09
CA THR A 239 10.96 42.87 -26.92
C THR A 239 11.35 42.92 -25.43
N SER A 240 12.65 42.88 -25.19
CA SER A 240 13.37 43.21 -23.96
C SER A 240 13.03 44.59 -23.36
N ASN A 241 12.81 44.65 -22.04
CA ASN A 241 13.69 45.37 -21.10
C ASN A 241 13.19 45.38 -19.64
N THR A 242 14.14 45.15 -18.72
CA THR A 242 14.19 45.59 -17.31
C THR A 242 13.26 44.92 -16.28
N LEU A 243 13.78 43.91 -15.57
CA LEU A 243 14.23 44.02 -14.17
C LEU A 243 14.59 42.62 -13.66
N GLN A 244 15.90 42.36 -13.58
CA GLN A 244 16.47 41.24 -12.84
C GLN A 244 16.28 41.44 -11.34
N LYS A 245 15.82 40.41 -10.61
CA LYS A 245 16.56 39.88 -9.45
C LYS A 245 15.93 38.58 -8.90
N GLN A 246 16.77 37.53 -8.89
CA GLN A 246 16.75 36.36 -7.99
C GLN A 246 15.72 35.24 -8.22
N GLU A 247 15.81 34.45 -9.29
CA GLU A 247 15.08 33.16 -9.42
C GLU A 247 15.84 32.04 -10.17
N SER A 248 17.17 32.00 -10.14
CA SER A 248 17.93 31.14 -11.08
C SER A 248 18.50 29.82 -10.52
N GLU A 249 18.46 29.56 -9.20
CA GLU A 249 19.00 28.31 -8.63
C GLU A 249 17.93 27.34 -8.07
N SER A 250 16.76 27.83 -7.70
CA SER A 250 15.64 27.01 -7.20
C SER A 250 14.90 26.28 -8.33
N SER A 251 14.88 26.81 -9.55
CA SER A 251 14.12 26.27 -10.66
C SER A 251 14.77 25.01 -11.27
N HIS A 252 16.10 24.98 -11.40
CA HIS A 252 16.81 23.81 -11.94
C HIS A 252 16.93 22.66 -10.93
N THR A 253 17.08 22.96 -9.65
CA THR A 253 17.12 21.96 -8.57
C THR A 253 15.75 21.30 -8.37
N ASN A 254 14.66 22.06 -8.43
CA ASN A 254 13.29 21.53 -8.34
C ASN A 254 12.92 20.62 -9.52
N VAL A 255 13.38 20.90 -10.73
CA VAL A 255 13.14 20.05 -11.91
C VAL A 255 13.94 18.74 -11.84
N LEU A 256 15.19 18.79 -11.35
CA LEU A 256 16.04 17.60 -11.21
C LEU A 256 15.59 16.69 -10.05
N LEU A 257 15.12 17.29 -8.94
CA LEU A 257 14.46 16.57 -7.85
C LEU A 257 13.15 15.93 -8.35
N SER A 258 12.39 16.61 -9.21
CA SER A 258 11.16 16.09 -9.82
C SER A 258 11.42 14.85 -10.70
N SER A 259 12.45 14.87 -11.56
CA SER A 259 12.75 13.74 -12.45
C SER A 259 13.29 12.51 -11.70
N ARG A 260 14.21 12.70 -10.75
CA ARG A 260 14.75 11.61 -9.91
C ARG A 260 13.67 11.01 -9.01
N THR A 261 12.78 11.86 -8.49
CA THR A 261 11.64 11.42 -7.66
C THR A 261 10.62 10.66 -8.49
N LYS A 262 10.33 11.11 -9.72
CA LYS A 262 9.45 10.39 -10.65
C LYS A 262 9.95 8.97 -10.92
N GLY A 263 11.23 8.83 -11.32
CA GLY A 263 11.82 7.51 -11.56
C GLY A 263 11.77 6.60 -10.34
N PHE A 264 12.00 7.15 -9.15
CA PHE A 264 11.81 6.43 -7.90
C PHE A 264 10.36 5.97 -7.70
N CYS A 265 9.37 6.86 -7.81
CA CYS A 265 7.96 6.54 -7.56
C CYS A 265 7.40 5.49 -8.52
N GLU A 266 7.76 5.57 -9.81
CA GLU A 266 7.33 4.57 -10.81
C GLU A 266 7.96 3.21 -10.53
N THR A 267 9.26 3.20 -10.22
CA THR A 267 10.00 1.96 -9.89
C THR A 267 9.47 1.34 -8.61
N ALA A 268 9.20 2.16 -7.58
CA ALA A 268 8.65 1.71 -6.31
C ALA A 268 7.26 1.09 -6.48
N LEU A 269 6.37 1.72 -7.26
CA LEU A 269 5.04 1.18 -7.54
C LEU A 269 5.11 -0.15 -8.31
N LYS A 270 5.93 -0.21 -9.38
CA LYS A 270 6.13 -1.45 -10.15
C LYS A 270 6.69 -2.57 -9.27
N ARG A 271 7.68 -2.25 -8.43
CA ARG A 271 8.25 -3.19 -7.47
C ARG A 271 7.19 -3.72 -6.52
N LEU A 272 6.40 -2.84 -5.90
CA LEU A 272 5.34 -3.24 -4.96
C LEU A 272 4.31 -4.17 -5.61
N LEU A 273 3.85 -3.82 -6.83
CA LEU A 273 2.92 -4.64 -7.61
C LEU A 273 3.51 -5.99 -8.02
N GLY A 274 4.84 -6.11 -8.14
CA GLY A 274 5.54 -7.36 -8.42
C GLY A 274 5.79 -8.22 -7.19
N THR A 275 5.97 -7.62 -6.01
CA THR A 275 6.29 -8.31 -4.76
C THR A 275 5.06 -8.93 -4.10
N VAL A 276 3.90 -8.28 -4.21
CA VAL A 276 2.68 -8.70 -3.49
C VAL A 276 1.90 -9.73 -4.31
N LYS A 277 1.32 -10.73 -3.62
CA LYS A 277 0.45 -11.75 -4.24
C LYS A 277 -0.73 -11.08 -4.98
N PRO A 278 -1.07 -11.50 -6.21
CA PRO A 278 -2.13 -10.83 -6.98
C PRO A 278 -3.48 -10.80 -6.29
N SER A 279 -3.87 -11.84 -5.54
CA SER A 279 -5.14 -11.87 -4.80
C SER A 279 -5.20 -10.81 -3.69
N MET A 280 -4.09 -10.53 -3.01
CA MET A 280 -4.01 -9.43 -2.06
C MET A 280 -4.11 -8.07 -2.76
N LEU A 281 -3.42 -7.91 -3.90
CA LEU A 281 -3.53 -6.69 -4.70
C LEU A 281 -4.97 -6.44 -5.16
N VAL A 282 -5.68 -7.47 -5.65
CA VAL A 282 -7.09 -7.34 -6.03
C VAL A 282 -7.92 -6.79 -4.88
N ARG A 283 -7.79 -7.39 -3.68
CA ARG A 283 -8.52 -6.96 -2.50
C ARG A 283 -8.26 -5.48 -2.19
N GLU A 284 -7.00 -5.07 -2.18
CA GLU A 284 -6.63 -3.70 -1.84
C GLU A 284 -7.00 -2.68 -2.93
N LEU A 285 -6.87 -3.04 -4.21
CA LEU A 285 -7.27 -2.20 -5.34
C LEU A 285 -8.78 -1.96 -5.35
N ILE A 286 -9.59 -2.98 -5.03
CA ILE A 286 -11.05 -2.82 -4.91
C ILE A 286 -11.39 -1.88 -3.75
N VAL A 287 -10.69 -1.99 -2.61
CA VAL A 287 -10.89 -1.07 -1.48
C VAL A 287 -10.51 0.37 -1.88
N LEU A 288 -9.43 0.56 -2.65
CA LEU A 288 -8.98 1.88 -3.13
C LEU A 288 -9.91 2.51 -4.17
N GLN A 289 -10.65 1.71 -4.96
CA GLN A 289 -11.67 2.26 -5.86
C GLN A 289 -12.85 2.89 -5.13
N GLY A 290 -13.00 2.60 -3.83
CA GLY A 290 -14.03 3.15 -2.96
C GLY A 290 -15.40 2.51 -3.17
N GLY A 291 -16.37 2.97 -2.38
CA GLY A 291 -17.76 2.50 -2.47
C GLY A 291 -18.50 3.06 -3.69
N PRO A 292 -19.63 2.45 -4.10
CA PRO A 292 -20.49 3.01 -5.12
C PRO A 292 -20.91 4.44 -4.75
N LYS A 293 -21.13 5.31 -5.75
CA LYS A 293 -21.50 6.73 -5.60
C LYS A 293 -22.73 6.89 -4.70
N SER A 294 -22.55 6.93 -3.39
CA SER A 294 -23.63 7.02 -2.42
C SER A 294 -23.26 8.03 -1.35
N LYS A 295 -24.10 9.05 -1.18
CA LYS A 295 -23.97 10.07 -0.13
C LYS A 295 -24.44 9.57 1.25
N LYS A 296 -24.58 8.25 1.44
CA LYS A 296 -25.06 7.70 2.71
C LYS A 296 -23.98 7.84 3.80
N PRO A 297 -24.32 8.38 4.98
CA PRO A 297 -23.40 8.44 6.10
C PRO A 297 -22.99 7.02 6.49
N GLY A 298 -21.68 6.75 6.47
CA GLY A 298 -21.12 5.43 6.77
C GLY A 298 -20.40 4.73 5.62
N LEU A 299 -20.59 5.13 4.36
CA LEU A 299 -19.82 4.59 3.23
C LEU A 299 -18.51 5.36 2.98
N LEU A 300 -17.51 4.68 2.40
CA LEU A 300 -16.27 5.33 1.95
C LEU A 300 -16.61 6.39 0.88
N PRO A 301 -15.99 7.58 0.92
CA PRO A 301 -16.13 8.55 -0.16
C PRO A 301 -15.69 7.92 -1.49
N PRO A 302 -16.32 8.29 -2.61
CA PRO A 302 -15.92 7.76 -3.91
C PRO A 302 -14.50 8.24 -4.23
N ALA A 303 -13.65 7.32 -4.66
CA ALA A 303 -12.29 7.67 -5.06
C ALA A 303 -12.28 8.60 -6.29
N PRO A 304 -11.26 9.46 -6.43
CA PRO A 304 -11.07 10.28 -7.62
C PRO A 304 -11.11 9.46 -8.92
N VAL A 305 -11.52 10.08 -10.02
CA VAL A 305 -11.65 9.40 -11.32
C VAL A 305 -10.32 8.79 -11.77
N TRP A 306 -9.23 9.55 -11.64
CA TRP A 306 -7.88 9.10 -12.00
C TRP A 306 -7.47 7.85 -11.20
N LEU A 307 -7.78 7.80 -9.89
CA LEU A 307 -7.40 6.68 -9.04
C LEU A 307 -8.20 5.43 -9.41
N ARG A 308 -9.49 5.59 -9.71
CA ARG A 308 -10.33 4.49 -10.20
C ARG A 308 -9.85 3.94 -11.54
N GLN A 309 -9.40 4.81 -12.44
CA GLN A 309 -8.83 4.42 -13.73
C GLN A 309 -7.53 3.65 -13.55
N ASP A 310 -6.58 4.15 -12.75
CA ASP A 310 -5.31 3.46 -12.48
C ASP A 310 -5.57 2.10 -11.80
N CYS A 311 -6.45 2.03 -10.79
CA CYS A 311 -6.80 0.76 -10.14
C CYS A 311 -7.48 -0.22 -11.11
N ALA A 312 -8.39 0.25 -11.98
CA ALA A 312 -9.03 -0.59 -12.98
C ALA A 312 -8.03 -1.13 -14.02
N SER A 313 -7.02 -0.32 -14.39
CA SER A 313 -5.93 -0.77 -15.25
C SER A 313 -5.15 -1.91 -14.61
N PHE A 314 -4.75 -1.79 -13.34
CA PHE A 314 -4.03 -2.86 -12.64
C PHE A 314 -4.86 -4.12 -12.46
N LEU A 315 -6.16 -4.01 -12.18
CA LEU A 315 -7.05 -5.17 -12.15
C LEU A 315 -7.14 -5.85 -13.51
N SER A 316 -7.17 -5.07 -14.59
CA SER A 316 -7.16 -5.59 -15.97
C SER A 316 -5.86 -6.34 -16.26
N ASP A 317 -4.72 -5.81 -15.82
CA ASP A 317 -3.41 -6.45 -15.98
C ASP A 317 -3.31 -7.77 -15.18
N ILE A 318 -3.92 -7.84 -14.00
CA ILE A 318 -4.03 -9.08 -13.22
C ILE A 318 -4.91 -10.10 -13.96
N LEU A 319 -6.02 -9.66 -14.51
CA LEU A 319 -6.96 -10.53 -15.20
C LEU A 319 -6.38 -11.10 -16.50
N LYS A 320 -5.51 -10.33 -17.18
CA LYS A 320 -4.78 -10.77 -18.39
C LYS A 320 -3.73 -11.85 -18.13
N LYS A 321 -3.25 -11.98 -16.89
CA LYS A 321 -2.25 -13.00 -16.52
C LYS A 321 -2.88 -14.40 -16.46
N PRO A 322 -2.08 -15.47 -16.58
CA PRO A 322 -2.57 -16.82 -16.32
C PRO A 322 -3.14 -16.92 -14.90
N HIS A 323 -4.27 -17.62 -14.76
CA HIS A 323 -5.05 -17.71 -13.53
C HIS A 323 -5.56 -16.34 -13.01
N GLY A 324 -5.60 -15.31 -13.85
CA GLY A 324 -6.13 -13.99 -13.51
C GLY A 324 -7.55 -14.05 -12.93
N VAL A 325 -8.43 -14.87 -13.52
CA VAL A 325 -9.79 -15.11 -13.01
C VAL A 325 -9.75 -15.62 -11.57
N LEU A 326 -8.91 -16.63 -11.30
CA LEU A 326 -8.74 -17.22 -9.97
C LEU A 326 -8.23 -16.19 -8.94
N HIS A 327 -7.28 -15.33 -9.32
CA HIS A 327 -6.78 -14.27 -8.46
C HIS A 327 -7.88 -13.27 -8.07
N ILE A 328 -8.77 -12.93 -9.02
CA ILE A 328 -9.91 -12.05 -8.75
C ILE A 328 -10.90 -12.72 -7.80
N ILE A 329 -11.22 -13.99 -8.02
CA ILE A 329 -12.09 -14.77 -7.14
C ILE A 329 -11.54 -14.79 -5.72
N HIS A 330 -10.26 -15.14 -5.53
CA HIS A 330 -9.65 -15.15 -4.19
C HIS A 330 -9.56 -13.77 -3.54
N GLY A 331 -9.35 -12.71 -4.33
CA GLY A 331 -9.28 -11.34 -3.81
C GLY A 331 -10.64 -10.81 -3.33
N VAL A 332 -11.73 -11.22 -3.99
CA VAL A 332 -13.10 -10.75 -3.68
C VAL A 332 -13.82 -11.64 -2.67
N VAL A 333 -13.76 -12.96 -2.88
CA VAL A 333 -14.48 -13.93 -2.04
C VAL A 333 -13.69 -14.23 -0.76
N GLY A 334 -12.36 -14.23 -0.86
CA GLY A 334 -11.43 -14.68 0.17
C GLY A 334 -10.84 -16.06 -0.15
N ASN A 335 -9.80 -16.44 0.57
CA ASN A 335 -9.27 -17.81 0.56
C ASN A 335 -9.87 -18.54 1.78
N GLU A 336 -10.64 -19.61 1.55
CA GLU A 336 -11.32 -20.36 2.62
C GLU A 336 -10.34 -21.09 3.57
N ALA A 337 -9.06 -21.20 3.21
CA ALA A 337 -8.03 -21.89 4.00
C ALA A 337 -7.72 -21.25 5.38
N SER A 338 -8.26 -20.06 5.69
CA SER A 338 -7.96 -19.33 6.94
C SER A 338 -9.16 -19.04 7.83
N VAL A 339 -10.35 -19.59 7.55
CA VAL A 339 -11.54 -19.36 8.38
C VAL A 339 -12.19 -20.70 8.78
N PRO A 340 -12.41 -20.97 10.08
CA PRO A 340 -13.09 -22.18 10.50
C PRO A 340 -14.53 -22.23 9.96
N VAL A 341 -14.93 -23.43 9.54
CA VAL A 341 -16.15 -23.82 8.82
C VAL A 341 -17.47 -23.40 9.51
N SER A 342 -17.44 -22.88 10.73
CA SER A 342 -18.63 -22.51 11.50
C SER A 342 -19.23 -21.14 11.17
N GLN A 343 -18.70 -20.41 10.17
CA GLN A 343 -19.25 -19.11 9.73
C GLN A 343 -19.36 -18.94 8.20
N THR A 344 -19.59 -20.02 7.43
CA THR A 344 -20.02 -19.90 6.01
C THR A 344 -21.46 -19.40 5.95
N SER A 345 -21.57 -18.09 6.20
CA SER A 345 -22.79 -17.30 6.26
C SER A 345 -23.34 -17.02 4.86
N LEU A 346 -24.63 -16.70 4.78
CA LEU A 346 -25.37 -16.14 3.64
C LEU A 346 -24.67 -14.96 2.90
N THR A 347 -23.48 -14.54 3.31
CA THR A 347 -22.64 -13.48 2.75
C THR A 347 -21.81 -13.88 1.53
N ASP A 348 -21.62 -15.17 1.23
CA ASP A 348 -20.68 -15.59 0.19
C ASP A 348 -21.23 -15.41 -1.24
N TRP A 349 -22.54 -15.48 -1.42
CA TRP A 349 -23.16 -15.33 -2.75
C TRP A 349 -23.05 -13.89 -3.30
N ARG A 350 -23.13 -12.88 -2.44
CA ARG A 350 -22.96 -11.46 -2.84
C ARG A 350 -21.52 -11.20 -3.28
N LYS A 351 -20.55 -11.86 -2.64
CA LYS A 351 -19.15 -11.79 -3.07
C LYS A 351 -18.94 -12.51 -4.41
N CYS A 352 -19.60 -13.66 -4.61
CA CYS A 352 -19.59 -14.35 -5.90
C CYS A 352 -20.18 -13.46 -7.01
N GLU A 353 -21.30 -12.80 -6.75
CA GLU A 353 -21.94 -11.87 -7.70
C GLU A 353 -21.05 -10.64 -7.97
N ALA A 354 -20.39 -10.09 -6.94
CA ALA A 354 -19.44 -9.00 -7.12
C ALA A 354 -18.24 -9.42 -7.98
N ALA A 355 -17.66 -10.59 -7.73
CA ALA A 355 -16.59 -11.15 -8.56
C ALA A 355 -17.06 -11.37 -10.00
N ALA A 356 -18.26 -11.93 -10.18
CA ALA A 356 -18.89 -12.13 -11.48
C ALA A 356 -19.05 -10.82 -12.24
N LYS A 357 -19.53 -9.76 -11.60
CA LYS A 357 -19.65 -8.43 -12.23
C LYS A 357 -18.29 -7.87 -12.62
N ILE A 358 -17.26 -8.01 -11.78
CA ILE A 358 -15.91 -7.55 -12.11
C ILE A 358 -15.35 -8.30 -13.32
N ILE A 359 -15.56 -9.61 -13.41
CA ILE A 359 -15.01 -10.48 -14.46
C ILE A 359 -15.84 -10.41 -15.75
N ALA A 360 -17.16 -10.23 -15.69
CA ALA A 360 -17.98 -10.19 -16.89
C ALA A 360 -17.82 -8.89 -17.67
N HIS A 361 -17.60 -7.77 -16.97
CA HIS A 361 -17.44 -6.46 -17.62
C HIS A 361 -16.07 -6.33 -18.29
N CYS A 362 -16.06 -6.37 -19.62
CA CYS A 362 -14.86 -6.17 -20.42
C CYS A 362 -14.22 -4.80 -20.12
N PRO A 363 -12.94 -4.74 -19.69
CA PRO A 363 -12.25 -3.49 -19.47
C PRO A 363 -12.04 -2.70 -20.76
N ARG A 364 -12.00 -1.37 -20.67
CA ARG A 364 -11.80 -0.46 -21.83
C ARG A 364 -10.43 -0.61 -22.51
N ASN A 365 -9.49 -1.31 -21.88
CA ASN A 365 -8.12 -1.50 -22.35
C ASN A 365 -7.97 -2.76 -23.24
N PHE A 366 -9.08 -3.35 -23.69
CA PHE A 366 -9.11 -4.43 -24.69
C PHE A 366 -9.52 -3.87 -26.05
N THR A 367 -8.94 -4.42 -27.11
CA THR A 367 -9.19 -3.97 -28.50
C THR A 367 -10.57 -4.40 -28.97
N SER A 368 -11.03 -5.57 -28.56
CA SER A 368 -12.36 -6.09 -28.84
C SER A 368 -12.91 -6.92 -27.67
N VAL A 369 -14.23 -7.07 -27.61
CA VAL A 369 -14.91 -7.95 -26.65
C VAL A 369 -14.61 -9.42 -26.97
N ASP A 370 -14.40 -9.78 -28.23
CA ASP A 370 -14.05 -11.15 -28.65
C ASP A 370 -12.68 -11.59 -28.10
N GLU A 371 -11.65 -10.74 -28.22
CA GLU A 371 -10.31 -10.99 -27.67
C GLU A 371 -10.36 -11.20 -26.15
N TYR A 372 -11.23 -10.46 -25.47
CA TYR A 372 -11.47 -10.65 -24.04
C TYR A 372 -12.05 -12.04 -23.73
N TYR A 373 -13.07 -12.48 -24.46
CA TYR A 373 -13.70 -13.78 -24.24
C TYR A 373 -12.72 -14.93 -24.53
N GLN A 374 -11.89 -14.82 -25.57
CA GLN A 374 -10.83 -15.78 -25.87
C GLN A 374 -9.83 -15.95 -24.73
N LEU A 375 -9.55 -14.88 -23.98
CA LEU A 375 -8.61 -14.91 -22.86
C LEU A 375 -9.23 -15.42 -21.55
N ILE A 376 -10.50 -15.08 -21.29
CA ILE A 376 -11.16 -15.33 -20.01
C ILE A 376 -11.89 -16.68 -20.00
N ALA A 377 -12.55 -17.07 -21.08
CA ALA A 377 -13.34 -18.30 -21.13
C ALA A 377 -12.52 -19.56 -20.80
N PRO A 378 -11.29 -19.76 -21.33
CA PRO A 378 -10.48 -20.94 -20.98
C PRO A 378 -10.10 -20.99 -19.50
N GLN A 379 -9.94 -19.84 -18.85
CA GLN A 379 -9.65 -19.79 -17.42
C GLN A 379 -10.87 -20.21 -16.59
N ILE A 380 -12.08 -19.82 -17.01
CA ILE A 380 -13.33 -20.24 -16.35
C ILE A 380 -13.54 -21.75 -16.50
N LEU A 381 -13.31 -22.29 -17.70
CA LEU A 381 -13.46 -23.73 -17.98
C LEU A 381 -12.50 -24.57 -17.13
N ARG A 382 -11.23 -24.16 -17.03
CA ARG A 382 -10.25 -24.84 -16.15
C ARG A 382 -10.68 -24.87 -14.69
N LEU A 383 -11.29 -23.80 -14.19
CA LEU A 383 -11.82 -23.75 -12.82
C LEU A 383 -13.00 -24.69 -12.59
N LEU A 384 -13.75 -25.03 -13.64
CA LEU A 384 -14.82 -26.03 -13.58
C LEU A 384 -14.27 -27.47 -13.67
N GLU A 385 -13.14 -27.67 -14.35
CA GLU A 385 -12.46 -28.95 -14.50
C GLU A 385 -11.62 -29.34 -13.26
N ASP A 386 -11.04 -28.36 -12.56
CA ASP A 386 -10.19 -28.59 -11.39
C ASP A 386 -10.98 -29.20 -10.21
N GLY A 387 -10.84 -30.53 -10.02
CA GLY A 387 -11.55 -31.37 -9.06
C GLY A 387 -11.08 -31.30 -7.60
N ASP A 388 -10.68 -30.13 -7.08
CA ASP A 388 -10.36 -29.97 -5.66
C ASP A 388 -11.66 -29.97 -4.81
N ASN A 389 -12.03 -31.14 -4.26
CA ASN A 389 -13.31 -31.41 -3.62
C ASN A 389 -13.74 -30.38 -2.55
N GLU A 390 -12.80 -29.75 -1.84
CA GLU A 390 -13.12 -28.76 -0.81
C GLU A 390 -13.57 -27.42 -1.40
N LYS A 391 -12.96 -26.99 -2.52
CA LYS A 391 -13.22 -25.67 -3.15
C LYS A 391 -14.17 -25.74 -4.33
N MET A 392 -14.47 -26.94 -4.82
CA MET A 392 -15.30 -27.20 -6.00
C MET A 392 -16.67 -26.51 -5.91
N LYS A 393 -17.32 -26.52 -4.73
CA LYS A 393 -18.63 -25.87 -4.54
C LYS A 393 -18.55 -24.35 -4.71
N LEU A 394 -17.50 -23.73 -4.19
CA LEU A 394 -17.29 -22.29 -4.33
C LEU A 394 -17.00 -21.93 -5.78
N TYR A 395 -16.06 -22.63 -6.42
CA TYR A 395 -15.69 -22.37 -7.81
C TYR A 395 -16.87 -22.58 -8.75
N LEU A 396 -17.63 -23.66 -8.60
CA LEU A 396 -18.84 -23.89 -9.38
C LEU A 396 -19.82 -22.73 -9.24
N ARG A 397 -20.08 -22.28 -8.01
CA ARG A 397 -21.00 -21.16 -7.75
C ARG A 397 -20.54 -19.85 -8.40
N VAL A 398 -19.26 -19.53 -8.27
CA VAL A 398 -18.70 -18.29 -8.82
C VAL A 398 -18.67 -18.37 -10.35
N CYS A 399 -18.22 -19.48 -10.92
CA CYS A 399 -18.23 -19.70 -12.37
C CYS A 399 -19.65 -19.62 -12.95
N CYS A 400 -20.66 -20.26 -12.34
CA CYS A 400 -22.05 -20.11 -12.79
C CYS A 400 -22.53 -18.66 -12.75
N SER A 401 -22.10 -17.89 -11.73
CA SER A 401 -22.44 -16.47 -11.61
C SER A 401 -21.74 -15.64 -12.71
N ILE A 402 -20.47 -15.93 -13.01
CA ILE A 402 -19.71 -15.29 -14.10
C ILE A 402 -20.37 -15.60 -15.44
N ILE A 403 -20.64 -16.87 -15.72
CA ILE A 403 -21.24 -17.32 -16.99
C ILE A 403 -22.60 -16.67 -17.19
N LYS A 404 -23.44 -16.63 -16.15
CA LYS A 404 -24.73 -15.94 -16.19
C LYS A 404 -24.56 -14.46 -16.55
N GLU A 405 -23.63 -13.76 -15.90
CA GLU A 405 -23.41 -12.33 -16.14
C GLU A 405 -22.82 -12.08 -17.54
N MET A 406 -21.90 -12.93 -18.01
CA MET A 406 -21.36 -12.88 -19.38
C MET A 406 -22.45 -13.11 -20.42
N TYR A 407 -23.34 -14.08 -20.19
CA TYR A 407 -24.47 -14.37 -21.07
C TYR A 407 -25.45 -13.19 -21.17
N ILE A 408 -25.74 -12.53 -20.05
CA ILE A 408 -26.57 -11.31 -20.02
C ILE A 408 -25.92 -10.17 -20.82
N GLN A 409 -24.59 -10.06 -20.82
CA GLN A 409 -23.87 -9.00 -21.52
C GLN A 409 -23.67 -9.28 -23.01
N ASN A 410 -23.27 -10.50 -23.38
CA ASN A 410 -23.05 -10.93 -24.76
C ASN A 410 -23.37 -12.44 -24.90
N GLU A 411 -24.61 -12.73 -25.29
CA GLU A 411 -25.12 -14.10 -25.50
C GLU A 411 -24.27 -14.87 -26.52
N SER A 412 -24.08 -14.33 -27.72
CA SER A 412 -23.41 -15.02 -28.83
C SER A 412 -21.98 -15.47 -28.51
N LEU A 413 -21.17 -14.59 -27.89
CA LEU A 413 -19.80 -14.91 -27.51
C LEU A 413 -19.75 -15.89 -26.34
N THR A 414 -20.69 -15.79 -25.40
CA THR A 414 -20.77 -16.75 -24.28
C THR A 414 -21.11 -18.15 -24.79
N ASP A 415 -22.02 -18.23 -25.76
CA ASP A 415 -22.39 -19.51 -26.38
C ASP A 415 -21.21 -20.14 -27.11
N GLN A 416 -20.48 -19.34 -27.89
CA GLN A 416 -19.33 -19.81 -28.65
C GLN A 416 -18.17 -20.28 -27.76
N TYR A 417 -17.78 -19.49 -26.75
CA TYR A 417 -16.54 -19.72 -26.01
C TYR A 417 -16.72 -20.49 -24.69
N ILE A 418 -17.94 -20.58 -24.14
CA ILE A 418 -18.19 -21.23 -22.85
C ILE A 418 -19.22 -22.35 -22.97
N ILE A 419 -20.44 -22.05 -23.45
CA ILE A 419 -21.54 -23.04 -23.44
C ILE A 419 -21.25 -24.20 -24.39
N THR A 420 -20.83 -23.91 -25.62
CA THR A 420 -20.51 -24.94 -26.62
C THR A 420 -19.41 -25.87 -26.12
N PRO A 421 -18.25 -25.39 -25.59
CA PRO A 421 -17.25 -26.26 -24.98
C PRO A 421 -17.76 -27.14 -23.83
N ILE A 422 -18.62 -26.60 -22.95
CA ILE A 422 -19.20 -27.38 -21.83
C ILE A 422 -20.14 -28.47 -22.36
N MET A 423 -20.91 -28.18 -23.41
CA MET A 423 -21.89 -29.12 -23.99
C MET A 423 -21.25 -30.13 -24.94
N ASN A 424 -20.08 -29.83 -25.53
CA ASN A 424 -19.46 -30.65 -26.56
C ASN A 424 -19.25 -32.13 -26.13
N PRO A 425 -18.80 -32.45 -24.90
CA PRO A 425 -18.73 -33.83 -24.44
C PRO A 425 -20.10 -34.53 -24.40
N LEU A 426 -21.17 -33.81 -24.05
CA LEU A 426 -22.53 -34.36 -24.00
C LEU A 426 -23.11 -34.57 -25.40
N LEU A 427 -22.82 -33.66 -26.33
CA LEU A 427 -23.22 -33.79 -27.74
C LEU A 427 -22.53 -34.98 -28.40
N HIS A 428 -21.24 -35.18 -28.15
CA HIS A 428 -20.53 -36.39 -28.62
C HIS A 428 -21.15 -37.69 -28.07
N CYS A 429 -21.67 -37.70 -26.85
CA CYS A 429 -22.41 -38.86 -26.33
C CYS A 429 -23.76 -39.10 -27.04
N LEU A 430 -24.37 -38.07 -27.64
CA LEU A 430 -25.63 -38.18 -28.39
C LEU A 430 -25.40 -38.63 -29.83
N ASP A 431 -24.31 -38.19 -30.46
CA ASP A 431 -23.92 -38.56 -31.83
C ASP A 431 -23.28 -39.97 -31.92
N SER A 432 -22.98 -40.60 -30.78
CA SER A 432 -22.37 -41.94 -30.67
C SER A 432 -23.40 -43.08 -30.55
N ASN A 433 -24.70 -42.80 -30.74
CA ASN A 433 -25.77 -43.79 -30.95
C ASN A 433 -26.17 -43.81 -32.42
#